data_AF-A0A8T5L268-F1
#
_entry.id   AF-A0A8T5L268-F1
#
_cell.length_a   1.000
_cell.length_b   1.000
_cell.length_c   1.000
_cell.angle_alpha   90.00
_cell.angle_beta   90.00
_cell.angle_gamma   90.00
#
_symmetry.space_group_name_H-M   'P 1'
#
loop_
_entity.id
_entity.type
_entity.pdbx_description
1 polymer ?
#
loop_
_entity_poly.entity_id
_entity_poly.type
_entity_poly.pdbx_seq_one_letter_code
_entity_poly.pdbx_strand_id
1 'polypeptide(L)'
;MGVIRSSLLVIASAVLFVVFLAGNLFLTFSLSLDYGNIKAELSSVVRELAEQEINLNSIFEEKFPLMQDYCQNYSEYVFSEQGQTFAIPCDVVDLGFDNVFDYGVEYFMEENYYKDYNCGFWSCFGETEIPFFLVSKKAQDYWNGKFYYLLVVAIVLVALMFLLVEHKPNLLILVGALLTFSALLFRKLDWIFSLINKSFLHFLGVFFSRATDVFLISIIIGIVVLALGIIFRFLTFDFLKKKFSRKEVQEIVKEEVSKVKKDSKKK
;
A
#
# COMPACT_ATOMS: atom_id res chain seq x y z
N MET A 1 27.06 23.11 -17.05
CA MET A 1 26.62 21.80 -16.50
C MET A 1 25.56 21.91 -15.40
N GLY A 2 25.55 22.97 -14.57
CA GLY A 2 24.56 23.10 -13.48
C GLY A 2 23.09 23.09 -13.93
N VAL A 3 22.74 23.78 -15.02
CA VAL A 3 21.36 23.83 -15.55
C VAL A 3 20.85 22.43 -15.92
N ILE A 4 21.64 21.65 -16.67
CA ILE A 4 21.26 20.30 -17.12
C ILE A 4 21.04 19.37 -15.93
N ARG A 5 21.94 19.41 -14.92
CA ARG A 5 21.80 18.59 -13.70
C ARG A 5 20.56 18.98 -12.90
N SER A 6 20.30 20.27 -12.76
CA SER A 6 19.11 20.77 -12.06
C SER A 6 17.82 20.35 -12.77
N SER A 7 17.75 20.51 -14.09
CA SER A 7 16.59 20.08 -14.89
C SER A 7 16.33 18.57 -14.78
N LEU A 8 17.38 17.75 -14.86
CA LEU A 8 17.25 16.29 -14.68
C LEU A 8 16.79 15.91 -13.27
N LEU A 9 17.25 16.63 -12.24
CA LEU A 9 16.83 16.40 -10.86
C LEU A 9 15.33 16.70 -10.67
N VAL A 10 14.83 17.77 -11.28
CA VAL A 10 13.40 18.13 -11.23
C VAL A 10 12.55 17.03 -11.88
N ILE A 11 12.94 16.56 -13.07
CA ILE A 11 12.23 15.47 -13.76
C ILE A 11 12.26 14.20 -12.92
N ALA A 12 13.43 13.79 -12.41
CA ALA A 12 13.55 12.60 -11.56
C ALA A 12 12.70 12.71 -10.28
N SER A 13 12.61 13.89 -9.68
CA SER A 13 11.78 14.16 -8.50
C SER A 13 10.29 14.03 -8.81
N ALA A 14 9.84 14.54 -9.96
CA ALA A 14 8.46 14.41 -10.39
C ALA A 14 8.09 12.93 -10.67
N VAL A 15 8.98 12.18 -11.31
CA VAL A 15 8.77 10.74 -11.54
C VAL A 15 8.76 9.98 -10.22
N LEU A 16 9.69 10.26 -9.30
CA LEU A 16 9.72 9.64 -7.98
C LEU A 16 8.44 9.92 -7.18
N PHE A 17 7.91 11.14 -7.27
CA PHE A 17 6.63 11.49 -6.65
C PHE A 17 5.46 10.63 -7.16
N VAL A 18 5.37 10.44 -8.48
CA VAL A 18 4.35 9.57 -9.10
C VAL A 18 4.54 8.12 -8.66
N VAL A 19 5.79 7.64 -8.58
CA VAL A 19 6.12 6.30 -8.09
C VAL A 19 5.68 6.11 -6.63
N PHE A 20 5.91 7.09 -5.75
CA PHE A 20 5.42 7.02 -4.36
C PHE A 20 3.89 7.05 -4.27
N LEU A 21 3.23 7.87 -5.09
CA LEU A 21 1.77 7.92 -5.13
C LEU A 21 1.19 6.58 -5.57
N ALA A 22 1.68 6.01 -6.68
CA ALA A 22 1.24 4.71 -7.16
C ALA A 22 1.62 3.56 -6.20
N GLY A 23 2.78 3.64 -5.55
CA GLY A 23 3.22 2.69 -4.52
C GLY A 23 2.27 2.66 -3.33
N ASN A 24 1.89 3.83 -2.81
CA ASN A 24 0.89 3.93 -1.73
C ASN A 24 -0.47 3.35 -2.16
N LEU A 25 -0.86 3.55 -3.42
CA LEU A 25 -2.12 3.00 -3.95
C LEU A 25 -2.10 1.46 -3.97
N PHE A 26 -1.02 0.88 -4.50
CA PHE A 26 -0.88 -0.58 -4.58
C PHE A 26 -0.74 -1.22 -3.20
N LEU A 27 -0.04 -0.57 -2.27
CA LEU A 27 0.03 -1.02 -0.89
C LEU A 27 -1.36 -0.98 -0.22
N THR A 28 -2.13 0.07 -0.49
CA THR A 28 -3.52 0.19 -0.01
C THR A 28 -4.35 -0.98 -0.53
N PHE A 29 -4.35 -1.22 -1.83
CA PHE A 29 -5.09 -2.34 -2.42
C PHE A 29 -4.64 -3.70 -1.88
N SER A 30 -3.34 -3.92 -1.72
CA SER A 30 -2.81 -5.17 -1.17
C SER A 30 -3.22 -5.41 0.27
N LEU A 31 -3.19 -4.40 1.13
CA LEU A 31 -3.56 -4.56 2.54
C LEU A 31 -5.07 -4.66 2.71
N SER A 32 -5.83 -3.89 1.94
CA SER A 32 -7.28 -3.93 1.91
C SER A 32 -7.84 -5.29 1.47
N LEU A 33 -7.14 -5.98 0.57
CA LEU A 33 -7.54 -7.30 0.06
C LEU A 33 -7.06 -8.47 0.93
N ASP A 34 -6.61 -8.21 2.15
CA ASP A 34 -6.37 -9.28 3.11
C ASP A 34 -7.67 -9.96 3.52
N TYR A 35 -7.65 -11.29 3.64
CA TYR A 35 -8.86 -12.09 3.87
C TYR A 35 -9.68 -11.60 5.07
N GLY A 36 -9.01 -11.23 6.18
CA GLY A 36 -9.70 -10.73 7.37
C GLY A 36 -10.44 -9.41 7.12
N ASN A 37 -9.88 -8.53 6.27
CA ASN A 37 -10.51 -7.25 5.92
C ASN A 37 -11.67 -7.47 4.94
N ILE A 38 -11.46 -8.32 3.93
CA ILE A 38 -12.52 -8.67 2.97
C ILE A 38 -13.68 -9.34 3.71
N LYS A 39 -13.43 -10.30 4.59
CA LYS A 39 -14.48 -10.97 5.37
C LYS A 39 -15.32 -9.97 6.17
N ALA A 40 -14.68 -9.02 6.84
CA ALA A 40 -15.36 -8.01 7.64
C ALA A 40 -16.19 -7.03 6.79
N GLU A 41 -15.66 -6.59 5.64
CA GLU A 41 -16.30 -5.57 4.79
C GLU A 41 -17.31 -6.17 3.79
N LEU A 42 -17.07 -7.37 3.26
CA LEU A 42 -17.97 -8.01 2.30
C LEU A 42 -19.12 -8.77 2.96
N SER A 43 -19.00 -9.24 4.20
CA SER A 43 -20.09 -9.99 4.85
C SER A 43 -21.37 -9.15 4.96
N SER A 44 -21.25 -7.86 5.31
CA SER A 44 -22.37 -6.93 5.35
C SER A 44 -22.94 -6.65 3.96
N VAL A 45 -22.08 -6.44 2.96
CA VAL A 45 -22.49 -6.18 1.57
C VAL A 45 -23.17 -7.39 0.94
N VAL A 46 -22.64 -8.60 1.16
CA VAL A 46 -23.23 -9.85 0.67
C VAL A 46 -24.57 -10.09 1.36
N ARG A 47 -24.70 -9.80 2.66
CA ARG A 47 -25.99 -9.88 3.37
C ARG A 47 -27.02 -8.91 2.77
N GLU A 48 -26.66 -7.65 2.56
CA GLU A 48 -27.56 -6.66 1.93
C GLU A 48 -27.97 -7.08 0.49
N LEU A 49 -27.04 -7.58 -0.31
CA LEU A 49 -27.33 -8.04 -1.67
C LEU A 49 -28.17 -9.33 -1.68
N ALA A 50 -27.90 -10.25 -0.77
CA ALA A 50 -28.67 -11.49 -0.61
C ALA A 50 -30.13 -11.21 -0.22
N GLU A 51 -30.35 -10.22 0.66
CA GLU A 51 -31.67 -9.75 1.08
C GLU A 51 -32.41 -9.00 -0.04
N GLN A 52 -31.72 -8.18 -0.84
CA GLN A 52 -32.36 -7.32 -1.84
C GLN A 52 -32.55 -7.96 -3.22
N GLU A 53 -31.60 -8.77 -3.70
CA GLU A 53 -31.60 -9.22 -5.10
C GLU A 53 -31.98 -10.69 -5.29
N ILE A 54 -31.54 -11.58 -4.39
CA ILE A 54 -31.66 -13.03 -4.62
C ILE A 54 -32.83 -13.64 -3.82
N ASN A 55 -33.39 -12.88 -2.87
CA ASN A 55 -34.41 -13.38 -1.94
C ASN A 55 -33.93 -14.67 -1.24
N LEU A 56 -32.62 -14.77 -0.95
CA LEU A 56 -31.97 -15.95 -0.37
C LEU A 56 -32.63 -16.39 0.94
N ASN A 57 -33.22 -15.43 1.67
CA ASN A 57 -34.05 -15.72 2.84
C ASN A 57 -35.17 -16.72 2.52
N SER A 58 -35.90 -16.55 1.41
CA SER A 58 -36.96 -17.49 1.04
C SER A 58 -36.45 -18.89 0.70
N ILE A 59 -35.30 -19.00 0.03
CA ILE A 59 -34.70 -20.30 -0.33
C ILE A 59 -34.19 -21.02 0.92
N PHE A 60 -33.50 -20.32 1.81
CA PHE A 60 -33.03 -20.90 3.06
C PHE A 60 -34.19 -21.17 4.01
N GLU A 61 -35.23 -20.32 4.11
CA GLU A 61 -36.41 -20.56 4.95
C GLU A 61 -37.16 -21.82 4.51
N GLU A 62 -37.27 -22.06 3.20
CA GLU A 62 -37.90 -23.27 2.65
C GLU A 62 -37.06 -24.52 2.93
N LYS A 63 -35.73 -24.43 2.82
CA LYS A 63 -34.83 -25.59 2.99
C LYS A 63 -34.39 -25.84 4.42
N PHE A 64 -34.49 -24.86 5.32
CA PHE A 64 -34.03 -24.97 6.70
C PHE A 64 -34.73 -26.09 7.49
N PRO A 65 -36.07 -26.29 7.40
CA PRO A 65 -36.72 -27.43 8.03
C PRO A 65 -36.20 -28.79 7.53
N LEU A 66 -35.84 -28.88 6.24
CA LEU A 66 -35.26 -30.10 5.65
C LEU A 66 -33.84 -30.34 6.17
N MET A 67 -33.07 -29.26 6.35
CA MET A 67 -31.73 -29.34 6.96
C MET A 67 -31.82 -29.83 8.40
N GLN A 68 -32.76 -29.31 9.19
CA GLN A 68 -32.98 -29.74 10.58
C GLN A 68 -33.37 -31.22 10.67
N ASP A 69 -34.27 -31.70 9.80
CA ASP A 69 -34.68 -33.10 9.78
C ASP A 69 -33.53 -34.03 9.37
N TYR A 70 -32.74 -33.62 8.36
CA TYR A 70 -31.55 -34.36 7.94
C TYR A 70 -30.51 -34.45 9.08
N CYS A 71 -30.29 -33.35 9.79
CA CYS A 71 -29.33 -33.27 10.89
C CYS A 71 -29.66 -34.12 12.12
N GLN A 72 -30.87 -34.70 12.21
CA GLN A 72 -31.17 -35.67 13.28
C GLN A 72 -30.36 -36.97 13.14
N ASN A 73 -29.98 -37.32 11.91
CA ASN A 73 -29.36 -38.62 11.60
C ASN A 73 -27.92 -38.50 11.08
N TYR A 74 -27.45 -37.28 10.77
CA TYR A 74 -26.15 -37.03 10.14
C TYR A 74 -25.40 -35.90 10.85
N SER A 75 -24.08 -35.85 10.69
CA SER A 75 -23.23 -34.81 11.29
C SER A 75 -23.11 -33.53 10.46
N GLU A 76 -23.41 -33.62 9.16
CA GLU A 76 -23.31 -32.52 8.20
C GLU A 76 -24.41 -32.62 7.16
N TYR A 77 -24.96 -31.49 6.74
CA TYR A 77 -25.87 -31.37 5.62
C TYR A 77 -25.08 -30.96 4.36
N VAL A 78 -25.05 -31.83 3.36
CA VAL A 78 -24.30 -31.61 2.12
C VAL A 78 -25.27 -31.38 0.97
N PHE A 79 -25.11 -30.26 0.26
CA PHE A 79 -25.88 -29.97 -0.94
C PHE A 79 -24.99 -29.42 -2.06
N SER A 80 -25.42 -29.61 -3.30
CA SER A 80 -24.73 -29.06 -4.46
C SER A 80 -25.62 -28.09 -5.21
N GLU A 81 -25.13 -26.87 -5.42
CA GLU A 81 -25.76 -25.82 -6.22
C GLU A 81 -24.72 -25.18 -7.13
N GLN A 82 -25.07 -24.93 -8.39
CA GLN A 82 -24.19 -24.31 -9.39
C GLN A 82 -22.80 -24.97 -9.55
N GLY A 83 -22.70 -26.27 -9.30
CA GLY A 83 -21.43 -27.02 -9.37
C GLY A 83 -20.52 -26.84 -8.16
N GLN A 84 -20.96 -26.11 -7.14
CA GLN A 84 -20.31 -26.05 -5.83
C GLN A 84 -20.98 -27.03 -4.88
N THR A 85 -20.19 -27.67 -4.01
CA THR A 85 -20.69 -28.53 -2.94
C THR A 85 -20.50 -27.80 -1.62
N PHE A 86 -21.58 -27.56 -0.91
CA PHE A 86 -21.61 -26.95 0.40
C PHE A 86 -21.85 -28.04 1.43
N ALA A 87 -20.96 -28.15 2.41
CA ALA A 87 -21.11 -29.03 3.55
C ALA A 87 -21.29 -28.16 4.80
N ILE A 88 -22.50 -28.14 5.35
CA ILE A 88 -22.84 -27.34 6.53
C ILE A 88 -22.91 -28.26 7.75
N PRO A 89 -22.05 -28.06 8.76
CA PRO A 89 -22.09 -28.81 9.99
C PRO A 89 -23.45 -28.69 10.70
N CYS A 90 -23.98 -29.80 11.21
CA CYS A 90 -25.31 -29.82 11.83
C CYS A 90 -25.36 -29.04 13.17
N ASP A 91 -24.24 -28.88 13.86
CA ASP A 91 -24.12 -27.98 15.00
C ASP A 91 -24.37 -26.52 14.61
N VAL A 92 -23.99 -26.09 13.41
CA VAL A 92 -24.33 -24.75 12.87
C VAL A 92 -25.82 -24.66 12.54
N VAL A 93 -26.41 -25.74 12.00
CA VAL A 93 -27.86 -25.80 11.71
C VAL A 93 -28.70 -25.68 12.97
N ASP A 94 -28.29 -26.34 14.05
CA ASP A 94 -28.97 -26.33 15.35
C ASP A 94 -28.95 -24.93 16.02
N LEU A 95 -27.94 -24.11 15.72
CA LEU A 95 -27.83 -22.73 16.20
C LEU A 95 -28.82 -21.77 15.51
N GLY A 96 -29.48 -22.20 14.43
CA GLY A 96 -30.52 -21.44 13.76
C GLY A 96 -30.13 -20.89 12.38
N PHE A 97 -31.14 -20.39 11.67
CA PHE A 97 -31.05 -19.89 10.30
C PHE A 97 -29.91 -18.89 10.09
N ASP A 98 -29.79 -17.87 10.97
CA ASP A 98 -28.80 -16.80 10.80
C ASP A 98 -27.36 -17.36 10.80
N ASN A 99 -27.10 -18.39 11.62
CA ASN A 99 -25.78 -19.04 11.69
C ASN A 99 -25.49 -19.86 10.43
N VAL A 100 -26.50 -20.55 9.88
CA VAL A 100 -26.38 -21.27 8.61
C VAL A 100 -26.11 -20.30 7.47
N PHE A 101 -26.80 -19.17 7.44
CA PHE A 101 -26.59 -18.13 6.45
C PHE A 101 -25.18 -17.54 6.54
N ASP A 102 -24.75 -17.12 7.73
CA ASP A 102 -23.41 -16.55 7.94
C ASP A 102 -22.31 -17.55 7.60
N TYR A 103 -22.49 -18.82 7.96
CA TYR A 103 -21.57 -19.90 7.58
C TYR A 103 -21.51 -20.09 6.05
N GLY A 104 -22.66 -20.08 5.37
CA GLY A 104 -22.72 -20.18 3.92
C GLY A 104 -22.00 -19.03 3.22
N VAL A 105 -22.18 -17.79 3.69
CA VAL A 105 -21.47 -16.61 3.18
C VAL A 105 -19.97 -16.73 3.43
N GLU A 106 -19.55 -17.12 4.64
CA GLU A 106 -18.13 -17.29 4.98
C GLU A 106 -17.45 -18.35 4.11
N TYR A 107 -18.07 -19.52 3.98
CA TYR A 107 -17.58 -20.62 3.15
C TYR A 107 -17.45 -20.19 1.68
N PHE A 108 -18.50 -19.56 1.13
CA PHE A 108 -18.48 -19.04 -0.24
C PHE A 108 -17.36 -18.02 -0.45
N MET A 109 -17.16 -17.12 0.51
CA MET A 109 -16.11 -16.10 0.47
C MET A 109 -14.71 -16.73 0.54
N GLU A 110 -14.50 -17.71 1.41
CA GLU A 110 -13.23 -18.43 1.54
C GLU A 110 -12.87 -19.19 0.26
N GLU A 111 -13.82 -19.96 -0.28
CA GLU A 111 -13.62 -20.75 -1.49
C GLU A 111 -13.28 -19.83 -2.69
N ASN A 112 -14.01 -18.72 -2.86
CA ASN A 112 -13.73 -17.78 -3.93
C ASN A 112 -12.45 -16.98 -3.70
N TYR A 113 -12.12 -16.63 -2.45
CA TYR A 113 -10.90 -15.89 -2.15
C TYR A 113 -9.64 -16.68 -2.49
N TYR A 114 -9.60 -17.97 -2.14
CA TYR A 114 -8.45 -18.85 -2.37
C TYR A 114 -8.50 -19.63 -3.69
N LYS A 115 -9.53 -19.40 -4.52
CA LYS A 115 -9.66 -20.04 -5.83
C LYS A 115 -8.43 -19.77 -6.70
N ASP A 116 -7.87 -20.84 -7.27
CA ASP A 116 -6.78 -20.71 -8.24
C ASP A 116 -7.36 -20.41 -9.63
N TYR A 117 -7.29 -19.14 -10.02
CA TYR A 117 -7.76 -18.69 -11.33
C TYR A 117 -6.68 -18.94 -12.39
N ASN A 118 -6.97 -19.73 -13.42
CA ASN A 118 -6.00 -20.09 -14.48
C ASN A 118 -5.69 -18.98 -15.51
N CYS A 119 -6.05 -17.72 -15.21
CA CYS A 119 -5.86 -16.56 -16.08
C CYS A 119 -4.80 -15.59 -15.54
N GLY A 120 -4.24 -14.73 -16.39
CA GLY A 120 -3.49 -13.55 -15.94
C GLY A 120 -4.46 -12.53 -15.31
N PHE A 121 -4.01 -11.72 -14.33
CA PHE A 121 -4.88 -10.79 -13.60
C PHE A 121 -5.79 -9.94 -14.51
N TRP A 122 -5.23 -9.34 -15.57
CA TRP A 122 -6.00 -8.54 -16.52
C TRP A 122 -6.79 -9.38 -17.54
N SER A 123 -6.36 -10.61 -17.82
CA SER A 123 -7.06 -11.53 -18.71
C SER A 123 -8.35 -12.05 -18.07
N CYS A 124 -8.39 -12.16 -16.73
CA CYS A 124 -9.55 -12.65 -16.00
C CYS A 124 -10.82 -11.80 -16.19
N PHE A 125 -10.71 -10.51 -16.54
CA PHE A 125 -11.86 -9.64 -16.78
C PHE A 125 -12.78 -10.11 -17.93
N GLY A 126 -12.28 -10.91 -18.86
CA GLY A 126 -13.06 -11.43 -20.00
C GLY A 126 -13.37 -12.92 -19.94
N GLU A 127 -12.83 -13.65 -18.94
CA GLU A 127 -12.95 -15.10 -18.84
C GLU A 127 -13.92 -15.55 -17.72
N THR A 128 -14.20 -14.69 -16.75
CA THR A 128 -15.10 -15.01 -15.63
C THR A 128 -16.41 -14.24 -15.74
N GLU A 129 -17.55 -14.92 -15.59
CA GLU A 129 -18.88 -14.29 -15.59
C GLU A 129 -19.06 -13.32 -14.43
N ILE A 130 -18.48 -13.62 -13.26
CA ILE A 130 -18.49 -12.75 -12.08
C ILE A 130 -17.04 -12.47 -11.64
N PRO A 131 -16.62 -11.19 -11.53
CA PRO A 131 -15.22 -10.82 -11.32
C PRO A 131 -14.77 -10.95 -9.85
N PHE A 132 -15.12 -12.05 -9.17
CA PHE A 132 -14.68 -12.34 -7.80
C PHE A 132 -13.16 -12.41 -7.67
N PHE A 133 -12.45 -12.67 -8.77
CA PHE A 133 -10.99 -12.64 -8.79
C PHE A 133 -10.42 -11.28 -8.33
N LEU A 134 -11.18 -10.17 -8.43
CA LEU A 134 -10.76 -8.85 -7.97
C LEU A 134 -10.64 -8.73 -6.45
N VAL A 135 -11.40 -9.54 -5.72
CA VAL A 135 -11.41 -9.61 -4.26
C VAL A 135 -10.79 -10.92 -3.76
N SER A 136 -9.87 -11.50 -4.54
CA SER A 136 -9.23 -12.78 -4.23
C SER A 136 -7.79 -12.63 -3.74
N LYS A 137 -7.23 -13.73 -3.24
CA LYS A 137 -5.80 -13.85 -2.93
C LYS A 137 -4.92 -13.50 -4.13
N LYS A 138 -5.34 -13.87 -5.34
CA LYS A 138 -4.64 -13.55 -6.58
C LYS A 138 -4.57 -12.04 -6.85
N ALA A 139 -5.64 -11.30 -6.57
CA ALA A 139 -5.62 -9.84 -6.66
C ALA A 139 -4.68 -9.24 -5.61
N GLN A 140 -4.78 -9.72 -4.36
CA GLN A 140 -3.90 -9.29 -3.27
C GLN A 140 -2.43 -9.43 -3.66
N ASP A 141 -2.04 -10.61 -4.14
CA ASP A 141 -0.66 -10.92 -4.53
C ASP A 141 -0.21 -10.11 -5.76
N TYR A 142 -1.12 -9.85 -6.71
CA TYR A 142 -0.84 -8.99 -7.85
C TYR A 142 -0.49 -7.56 -7.42
N TRP A 143 -1.33 -6.93 -6.59
CA TRP A 143 -1.08 -5.57 -6.11
C TRP A 143 0.16 -5.49 -5.22
N ASN A 144 0.38 -6.50 -4.37
CA ASN A 144 1.58 -6.62 -3.56
C ASN A 144 2.85 -6.69 -4.44
N GLY A 145 2.83 -7.52 -5.48
CA GLY A 145 3.91 -7.62 -6.45
C GLY A 145 4.19 -6.30 -7.17
N LYS A 146 3.15 -5.55 -7.56
CA LYS A 146 3.30 -4.21 -8.16
C LYS A 146 3.86 -3.19 -7.18
N PHE A 147 3.48 -3.25 -5.91
CA PHE A 147 4.06 -2.41 -4.87
C PHE A 147 5.57 -2.65 -4.73
N TYR A 148 6.01 -3.90 -4.58
CA TYR A 148 7.45 -4.22 -4.48
C TYR A 148 8.23 -3.83 -5.74
N TYR A 149 7.65 -4.03 -6.91
CA TYR A 149 8.25 -3.57 -8.16
C TYR A 149 8.47 -2.05 -8.17
N LEU A 150 7.46 -1.26 -7.79
CA LEU A 150 7.60 0.20 -7.68
C LEU A 150 8.59 0.62 -6.60
N LEU A 151 8.69 -0.12 -5.50
CA LEU A 151 9.68 0.13 -4.45
C LEU A 151 11.10 -0.02 -5.00
N VAL A 152 11.39 -1.06 -5.79
CA VAL A 152 12.68 -1.22 -6.46
C VAL A 152 12.97 -0.07 -7.42
N VAL A 153 11.98 0.32 -8.24
CA VAL A 153 12.10 1.48 -9.14
C VAL A 153 12.40 2.76 -8.36
N ALA A 154 11.74 2.98 -7.22
CA ALA A 154 11.97 4.12 -6.35
C ALA A 154 13.40 4.15 -5.81
N ILE A 155 13.94 3.00 -5.37
CA ILE A 155 15.34 2.89 -4.90
C ILE A 155 16.32 3.26 -6.02
N VAL A 156 16.11 2.74 -7.24
CA VAL A 156 16.96 3.06 -8.40
C VAL A 156 16.90 4.56 -8.72
N LEU A 157 15.70 5.16 -8.69
CA LEU A 157 15.54 6.61 -8.91
C LEU A 157 16.26 7.42 -7.83
N VAL A 158 16.16 7.04 -6.55
CA VAL A 158 16.87 7.71 -5.46
C VAL A 158 18.39 7.59 -5.65
N ALA A 159 18.90 6.44 -6.09
CA ALA A 159 20.32 6.25 -6.40
C ALA A 159 20.79 7.13 -7.57
N LEU A 160 19.99 7.28 -8.62
CA LEU A 160 20.29 8.19 -9.73
C LEU A 160 20.25 9.65 -9.26
N MET A 161 19.25 10.04 -8.47
CA MET A 161 19.17 11.38 -7.88
C MET A 161 20.36 11.67 -6.97
N PHE A 162 20.88 10.67 -6.24
CA PHE A 162 22.10 10.82 -5.45
C PHE A 162 23.28 11.28 -6.29
N LEU A 163 23.43 10.81 -7.54
CA LEU A 163 24.51 11.26 -8.42
C LEU A 163 24.29 12.69 -8.93
N LEU A 164 23.03 13.11 -9.09
CA LEU A 164 22.67 14.44 -9.60
C LEU A 164 22.75 15.55 -8.54
N VAL A 165 22.48 15.23 -7.28
CA VAL A 165 22.46 16.21 -6.17
C VAL A 165 23.89 16.62 -5.76
N GLU A 166 24.13 17.93 -5.73
CA GLU A 166 25.39 18.54 -5.29
C GLU A 166 25.64 18.32 -3.78
N HIS A 167 24.62 18.56 -2.94
CA HIS A 167 24.71 18.38 -1.49
C HIS A 167 23.94 17.15 -1.02
N LYS A 168 24.64 16.04 -0.74
CA LYS A 168 24.03 14.73 -0.42
C LYS A 168 22.96 14.77 0.69
N PRO A 169 23.09 15.53 1.79
CA PRO A 169 22.03 15.62 2.80
C PRO A 169 20.70 16.16 2.26
N ASN A 170 20.73 17.02 1.22
CA ASN A 170 19.52 17.55 0.61
C ASN A 170 18.70 16.47 -0.11
N LEU A 171 19.31 15.35 -0.52
CA LEU A 171 18.59 14.24 -1.12
C LEU A 171 17.62 13.61 -0.12
N LEU A 172 18.06 13.34 1.11
CA LEU A 172 17.21 12.74 2.14
C LEU A 172 16.03 13.66 2.49
N ILE A 173 16.28 14.97 2.59
CA ILE A 173 15.23 15.97 2.81
C ILE A 173 14.25 15.98 1.64
N LEU A 174 14.73 15.94 0.40
CA LEU A 174 13.89 15.94 -0.79
C LEU A 174 13.04 14.67 -0.87
N VAL A 175 13.63 13.48 -0.70
CA VAL A 175 12.93 12.19 -0.76
C VAL A 175 11.88 12.10 0.35
N GLY A 176 12.24 12.46 1.58
CA GLY A 176 11.31 12.46 2.71
C GLY A 176 10.16 13.45 2.51
N ALA A 177 10.44 14.63 1.93
CA ALA A 177 9.40 15.62 1.62
C ALA A 177 8.44 15.12 0.55
N LEU A 178 8.96 14.51 -0.54
CA LEU A 178 8.14 13.93 -1.60
C LEU A 178 7.29 12.77 -1.09
N LEU A 179 7.86 11.88 -0.27
CA LEU A 179 7.12 10.76 0.33
C LEU A 179 6.00 11.27 1.24
N THR A 180 6.30 12.23 2.13
CA THR A 180 5.31 12.87 3.01
C THR A 180 4.21 13.56 2.22
N PHE A 181 4.57 14.32 1.19
CA PHE A 181 3.61 15.03 0.35
C PHE A 181 2.72 14.06 -0.44
N SER A 182 3.29 12.95 -0.93
CA SER A 182 2.52 11.91 -1.62
C SER A 182 1.52 11.21 -0.70
N ALA A 183 1.88 10.97 0.57
CA ALA A 183 0.99 10.39 1.56
C ALA A 183 -0.16 11.35 1.90
N LEU A 184 0.08 12.66 1.98
CA LEU A 184 -0.98 13.64 2.28
C LEU A 184 -2.13 13.64 1.28
N LEU A 185 -1.89 13.23 0.02
CA LEU A 185 -2.97 13.07 -0.97
C LEU A 185 -3.93 11.93 -0.61
N PHE A 186 -3.45 10.88 0.07
CA PHE A 186 -4.28 9.73 0.49
C PHE A 186 -5.27 10.09 1.61
N ARG A 187 -4.90 11.02 2.50
CA ARG A 187 -5.81 11.51 3.55
C ARG A 187 -7.07 12.16 2.99
N LYS A 188 -7.04 12.67 1.76
CA LYS A 188 -8.18 13.33 1.10
C LYS A 188 -8.88 12.44 0.07
N LEU A 189 -8.67 11.12 0.10
CA LEU A 189 -9.35 10.21 -0.83
C LEU A 189 -10.88 10.25 -0.69
N ASP A 190 -11.41 10.47 0.52
CA ASP A 190 -12.86 10.63 0.75
C ASP A 190 -13.47 11.74 -0.10
N TRP A 191 -12.74 12.84 -0.31
CA TRP A 191 -13.18 13.93 -1.16
C TRP A 191 -13.25 13.50 -2.63
N ILE A 192 -12.30 12.69 -3.10
CA ILE A 192 -12.31 12.14 -4.47
C ILE A 192 -13.46 11.15 -4.63
N PHE A 193 -13.72 10.31 -3.64
CA PHE A 193 -14.84 9.37 -3.67
C PHE A 193 -16.20 10.06 -3.68
N SER A 194 -16.34 11.22 -3.06
CA SER A 194 -17.59 11.98 -3.08
C SER A 194 -18.07 12.39 -4.48
N LEU A 195 -17.19 12.35 -5.49
CA LEU A 195 -17.50 12.68 -6.89
C LEU A 195 -18.00 11.47 -7.70
N ILE A 196 -17.92 10.26 -7.16
CA ILE A 196 -18.26 9.01 -7.86
C ILE A 196 -19.65 8.52 -7.40
N ASN A 197 -20.35 7.78 -8.26
CA ASN A 197 -21.68 7.24 -7.96
C ASN A 197 -21.67 6.32 -6.73
N LYS A 198 -22.65 6.49 -5.83
CA LYS A 198 -22.74 5.83 -4.51
C LYS A 198 -22.70 4.30 -4.59
N SER A 199 -23.35 3.68 -5.57
CA SER A 199 -23.37 2.21 -5.68
C SER A 199 -22.00 1.62 -6.02
N PHE A 200 -21.23 2.30 -6.87
CA PHE A 200 -19.86 1.85 -7.20
C PHE A 200 -18.88 2.11 -6.04
N LEU A 201 -19.17 3.10 -5.19
CA LEU A 201 -18.36 3.41 -4.01
C LEU A 201 -18.40 2.31 -2.95
N HIS A 202 -19.49 1.57 -2.78
CA HIS A 202 -19.54 0.48 -1.81
C HIS A 202 -18.52 -0.62 -2.15
N PHE A 203 -18.48 -1.04 -3.41
CA PHE A 203 -17.50 -2.02 -3.88
C PHE A 203 -16.06 -1.47 -3.84
N LEU A 204 -15.85 -0.22 -4.27
CA LEU A 204 -14.53 0.42 -4.17
C LEU A 204 -14.07 0.61 -2.72
N GLY A 205 -15.00 0.82 -1.78
CA GLY A 205 -14.71 1.03 -0.36
C GLY A 205 -13.85 -0.10 0.20
N VAL A 206 -14.10 -1.34 -0.23
CA VAL A 206 -13.32 -2.52 0.15
C VAL A 206 -11.84 -2.33 -0.18
N PHE A 207 -11.51 -1.84 -1.38
CA PHE A 207 -10.12 -1.59 -1.83
C PHE A 207 -9.43 -0.48 -1.05
N PHE A 208 -10.17 0.42 -0.42
CA PHE A 208 -9.63 1.56 0.33
C PHE A 208 -9.83 1.44 1.85
N SER A 209 -10.33 0.32 2.35
CA SER A 209 -10.53 0.04 3.79
C SER A 209 -9.26 0.29 4.62
N ARG A 210 -8.08 -0.01 4.07
CA ARG A 210 -6.77 0.20 4.72
C ARG A 210 -6.02 1.47 4.28
N ALA A 211 -6.67 2.41 3.59
CA ALA A 211 -6.02 3.63 3.11
C ALA A 211 -5.45 4.50 4.24
N THR A 212 -6.15 4.59 5.37
CA THR A 212 -5.70 5.34 6.55
C THR A 212 -4.43 4.74 7.16
N ASP A 213 -4.35 3.41 7.24
CA ASP A 213 -3.18 2.72 7.78
C ASP A 213 -1.95 2.95 6.89
N VAL A 214 -2.12 2.86 5.57
CA VAL A 214 -1.05 3.15 4.61
C VAL A 214 -0.62 4.62 4.68
N PHE A 215 -1.56 5.55 4.80
CA PHE A 215 -1.26 6.96 5.03
C PHE A 215 -0.36 7.15 6.26
N LEU A 216 -0.70 6.50 7.39
CA LEU A 216 0.08 6.58 8.62
C LEU A 216 1.47 5.94 8.49
N ILE A 217 1.59 4.78 7.83
CA ILE A 217 2.87 4.13 7.57
C ILE A 217 3.76 5.06 6.74
N SER A 218 3.25 5.57 5.63
CA SER A 218 4.03 6.39 4.69
C SER A 218 4.40 7.75 5.26
N ILE A 219 3.54 8.37 6.08
CA ILE A 219 3.88 9.63 6.74
C ILE A 219 4.95 9.44 7.83
N ILE A 220 4.88 8.36 8.61
CA ILE A 220 5.91 8.04 9.63
C ILE A 220 7.26 7.82 8.95
N ILE A 221 7.30 6.99 7.90
CA ILE A 221 8.54 6.75 7.14
C ILE A 221 9.06 8.06 6.54
N GLY A 222 8.18 8.87 5.94
CA GLY A 222 8.55 10.17 5.37
C GLY A 222 9.17 11.13 6.40
N ILE A 223 8.57 11.25 7.59
CA ILE A 223 9.06 12.09 8.69
C ILE A 223 10.41 11.57 9.21
N VAL A 224 10.57 10.26 9.37
CA VAL A 224 11.85 9.66 9.81
C VAL A 224 12.96 9.97 8.80
N VAL A 225 12.70 9.81 7.49
CA VAL A 225 13.66 10.13 6.42
C VAL A 225 14.00 11.62 6.41
N LEU A 226 13.00 12.49 6.58
CA LEU A 226 13.20 13.94 6.71
C LEU A 226 14.09 14.31 7.90
N ALA A 227 13.78 13.77 9.08
CA ALA A 227 14.52 14.04 10.31
C ALA A 227 15.98 13.58 10.19
N LEU A 228 16.21 12.40 9.61
CA LEU A 228 17.56 11.92 9.30
C LEU A 228 18.30 12.90 8.37
N GLY A 229 17.66 13.35 7.29
CA GLY A 229 18.24 14.33 6.38
C GLY A 229 18.66 15.64 7.07
N ILE A 230 17.83 16.15 7.97
CA ILE A 230 18.11 17.35 8.76
C ILE A 230 19.29 17.11 9.70
N ILE A 231 19.31 16.02 10.46
CA ILE A 231 20.41 15.67 11.37
C ILE A 231 21.73 15.53 10.61
N PHE A 232 21.73 14.82 9.48
CA PHE A 232 22.91 14.65 8.62
C PHE A 232 23.45 15.99 8.10
N ARG A 233 22.57 16.95 7.79
CA ARG A 233 22.96 18.29 7.35
C ARG A 233 23.66 19.08 8.45
N PHE A 234 23.19 18.99 9.70
CA PHE A 234 23.84 19.65 10.83
C PHE A 234 25.21 19.03 11.15
N LEU A 235 25.29 17.69 11.19
CA LEU A 235 26.54 16.98 11.49
C LEU A 235 27.65 17.26 10.46
N THR A 236 27.32 17.31 9.17
CA THR A 236 28.32 17.58 8.12
C THR A 236 28.85 19.02 8.14
N PHE A 237 28.00 19.99 8.49
CA PHE A 237 28.41 21.40 8.55
C PHE A 237 29.39 21.68 9.69
N ASP A 238 29.17 21.06 10.87
CA ASP A 238 30.06 21.23 12.02
C ASP A 238 31.40 20.51 11.85
N PHE A 239 31.42 19.35 11.20
CA PHE A 239 32.66 18.62 10.92
C PHE A 239 33.57 19.38 9.93
N LEU A 240 32.98 20.02 8.92
CA LEU A 240 33.72 20.86 7.97
C LEU A 240 34.25 22.15 8.61
N LYS A 241 33.47 22.79 9.49
CA LYS A 241 33.93 23.97 10.24
C LYS A 241 35.09 23.67 11.19
N LYS A 242 35.09 22.50 11.84
CA LYS A 242 36.21 22.10 12.72
C LYS A 242 37.50 21.83 11.93
N LYS A 243 37.42 21.31 10.70
CA LYS A 243 38.59 21.08 9.84
C LYS A 243 39.17 22.34 9.20
N PHE A 244 38.43 23.46 9.19
CA PHE A 244 38.95 24.78 8.80
C PHE A 244 38.93 25.75 9.99
N SER A 245 39.37 25.26 11.15
CA SER A 245 39.61 26.14 12.30
C SER A 245 40.63 27.21 11.90
N ARG A 246 40.31 28.47 12.23
CA ARG A 246 41.18 29.65 12.02
C ARG A 246 42.64 29.45 12.45
N LYS A 247 42.94 28.47 13.31
CA LYS A 247 44.30 28.11 13.72
C LYS A 247 45.16 27.55 12.59
N GLU A 248 44.67 26.65 11.75
CA GLU A 248 45.44 26.13 10.61
C GLU A 248 45.63 27.22 9.54
N VAL A 249 44.60 28.04 9.28
CA VAL A 249 44.72 29.19 8.37
C VAL A 249 45.71 30.23 8.93
N GLN A 250 45.73 30.46 10.25
CA GLN A 250 46.71 31.35 10.88
C GLN A 250 48.14 30.79 10.89
N GLU A 251 48.32 29.47 10.99
CA GLU A 251 49.64 28.84 10.88
C GLU A 251 50.18 28.91 9.46
N ILE A 252 49.37 28.60 8.44
CA ILE A 252 49.78 28.71 7.02
C ILE A 252 50.15 30.15 6.66
N VAL A 253 49.33 31.14 7.08
CA VAL A 253 49.62 32.56 6.84
C VAL A 253 50.87 33.02 7.61
N LYS A 254 51.09 32.57 8.85
CA LYS A 254 52.33 32.88 9.59
C LYS A 254 53.55 32.29 8.91
N GLU A 255 53.46 31.07 8.38
CA GLU A 255 54.59 30.40 7.73
C GLU A 255 54.98 31.10 6.42
N GLU A 256 54.02 31.49 5.58
CA GLU A 256 54.27 32.26 4.35
C GLU A 256 54.86 33.65 4.64
N VAL A 257 54.30 34.39 5.60
CA VAL A 257 54.82 35.71 6.00
C VAL A 257 56.25 35.61 6.55
N SER A 258 56.59 34.50 7.21
CA SER A 258 57.96 34.26 7.71
C SER A 258 58.97 33.95 6.60
N LYS A 259 58.56 33.27 5.53
CA LYS A 259 59.41 32.98 4.36
C LYS A 259 59.71 34.26 3.57
N VAL A 260 58.70 35.09 3.29
CA VAL A 260 58.88 36.38 2.58
C VAL A 260 59.82 37.33 3.34
N LYS A 261 59.73 37.40 4.68
CA LYS A 261 60.65 38.20 5.50
C LYS A 261 62.10 37.70 5.51
N LYS A 262 62.34 36.41 5.27
CA LYS A 262 63.71 35.85 5.18
C LYS A 262 64.36 36.16 3.84
N ASP A 263 63.59 36.12 2.75
CA ASP A 263 64.10 36.44 1.42
C ASP A 263 64.35 37.94 1.22
N SER A 264 63.56 38.81 1.85
CA SER A 264 63.79 40.27 1.80
C SER A 264 65.02 40.74 2.58
N LYS A 265 65.59 39.91 3.46
CA LYS A 265 66.83 40.23 4.22
C LYS A 265 68.11 39.71 3.55
N LYS A 266 67.98 38.94 2.46
CA LYS A 266 69.11 38.39 1.70
C LYS A 266 69.44 39.20 0.43
N LYS A 267 68.61 40.18 0.07
CA LYS A 267 68.92 41.22 -0.92
C LYS A 267 69.44 42.46 -0.21
#